data_AF-A0A2G4SQ12-F1
#
_entry.id   AF-A0A2G4SQ12-F1
#
_cell.length_a   1.000
_cell.length_b   1.000
_cell.length_c   1.000
_cell.angle_alpha   90.00
_cell.angle_beta   90.00
_cell.angle_gamma   90.00
#
_symmetry.space_group_name_H-M   'P 1'
#
loop_
_entity.id
_entity.type
_entity.pdbx_description
1 polymer ?
#
loop_
_entity_poly.entity_id
_entity_poly.type
_entity_poly.pdbx_seq_one_letter_code
_entity_poly.pdbx_strand_id
1 'polypeptide(L)'
;MDLKYAQQIDSYEVTKINTAYLNRVFFHFGNKLRMFLNMILKKDERIKAVKNKMKKDSGSEEKVSAIVKTIVEQCNKVKMYVSSRKINDLPRDLLSSQDVDIIHDIFSSYPLNYQFVKGLIYYDCKANALKHLKAFYKISSMCEILQEKSFNCFPLRRIFIPSYMTIDTLILNTQILKNPVTSHLDKEIVWASVLNVAAKAMKPQGERRTMKFRGMLFTDGVGVSVLKQNDDMKKGGSGAGRRAKAVDEEDFKYIEKLEKEELLAGVGKCVSIDPGRRDMLCCMHKESTIENKRTYRYTSNQRAIETKSRKFKKLRENLKPDDVRTVEVSLSKCKSSTANGGKFAKYLQKRATVTPVLSKYYANEDIPAVETNLLPFRKMKLSSFINGQQADKRLARNLRTKFGDDTTLIIGNWSSGNVKFHEPIRDVRMRRMLAKQGFKIYFLDEFKTSSLCPSCLSGKLESSKMYKIQDLSREKSNQLCKNQQCLEATSGTIPRHRL
;
A
#
# COMPACT_ATOMS: atom_id res chain seq x y z
N MET A 1 -7.01 -35.61 14.39
CA MET A 1 -7.46 -35.77 12.98
C MET A 1 -6.20 -35.98 12.17
N ASP A 2 -6.04 -37.16 11.57
CA ASP A 2 -4.87 -37.46 10.75
C ASP A 2 -5.10 -36.95 9.32
N LEU A 3 -4.26 -36.02 8.85
CA LEU A 3 -4.40 -35.39 7.54
C LEU A 3 -3.65 -36.23 6.50
N LYS A 4 -4.35 -37.15 5.83
CA LYS A 4 -3.77 -37.94 4.72
C LYS A 4 -3.25 -37.00 3.63
N TYR A 5 -2.13 -37.24 2.97
CA TYR A 5 -1.67 -36.39 1.85
C TYR A 5 -1.53 -34.88 2.16
N ALA A 6 -1.23 -34.51 3.41
CA ALA A 6 -1.07 -33.11 3.83
C ALA A 6 0.03 -32.33 3.06
N GLN A 7 0.95 -33.03 2.40
CA GLN A 7 2.01 -32.46 1.56
C GLN A 7 1.48 -31.41 0.56
N GLN A 8 0.28 -31.62 0.01
CA GLN A 8 -0.31 -30.65 -0.93
C GLN A 8 -0.66 -29.33 -0.24
N ILE A 9 -1.23 -29.39 0.98
CA ILE A 9 -1.52 -28.21 1.81
C ILE A 9 -0.21 -27.52 2.19
N ASP A 10 0.78 -28.29 2.63
CA ASP A 10 2.09 -27.77 3.00
C ASP A 10 2.76 -27.03 1.83
N SER A 11 2.64 -27.55 0.61
CA SER A 11 3.19 -26.90 -0.59
C SER A 11 2.62 -25.50 -0.82
N TYR A 12 1.31 -25.31 -0.59
CA TYR A 12 0.67 -24.00 -0.70
C TYR A 12 1.13 -23.05 0.40
N GLU A 13 1.24 -23.53 1.63
CA GLU A 13 1.71 -22.71 2.75
C GLU A 13 3.19 -22.35 2.63
N VAL A 14 4.05 -23.26 2.18
CA VAL A 14 5.46 -22.99 1.84
C VAL A 14 5.55 -21.89 0.79
N THR A 15 4.73 -21.97 -0.27
CA THR A 15 4.69 -20.94 -1.32
C THR A 15 4.27 -19.58 -0.76
N LYS A 16 3.25 -19.53 0.11
CA LYS A 16 2.81 -18.29 0.77
C LYS A 16 3.89 -17.71 1.67
N ILE A 17 4.56 -18.55 2.48
CA ILE A 17 5.63 -18.15 3.37
C ILE A 17 6.80 -17.58 2.55
N ASN A 18 7.29 -18.31 1.56
CA ASN A 18 8.39 -17.85 0.71
C ASN A 18 8.06 -16.52 0.02
N THR A 19 6.86 -16.41 -0.55
CA THR A 19 6.36 -15.16 -1.16
C THR A 19 6.35 -14.01 -0.16
N ALA A 20 5.91 -14.24 1.08
CA ALA A 20 5.89 -13.22 2.13
C ALA A 20 7.30 -12.74 2.48
N TYR A 21 8.27 -13.65 2.56
CA TYR A 21 9.68 -13.33 2.82
C TYR A 21 10.28 -12.47 1.71
N LEU A 22 10.11 -12.90 0.45
CA LEU A 22 10.63 -12.17 -0.71
C LEU A 22 10.00 -10.79 -0.85
N ASN A 23 8.68 -10.69 -0.72
CA ASN A 23 7.97 -9.41 -0.74
C ASN A 23 8.45 -8.49 0.40
N ARG A 24 8.72 -9.06 1.58
CA ARG A 24 9.20 -8.28 2.70
C ARG A 24 10.51 -7.56 2.39
N VAL A 25 11.47 -8.28 1.81
CA VAL A 25 12.75 -7.71 1.41
C VAL A 25 12.54 -6.74 0.24
N PHE A 26 11.84 -7.17 -0.81
CA PHE A 26 11.56 -6.37 -2.01
C PHE A 26 10.99 -4.99 -1.69
N PHE A 27 9.97 -4.91 -0.83
CA PHE A 27 9.28 -3.65 -0.53
C PHE A 27 9.94 -2.82 0.58
N HIS A 28 10.71 -3.44 1.48
CA HIS A 28 11.16 -2.75 2.70
C HIS A 28 12.67 -2.64 2.88
N PHE A 29 13.49 -3.44 2.18
CA PHE A 29 14.94 -3.43 2.36
C PHE A 29 15.54 -2.04 2.23
N GLY A 30 15.33 -1.36 1.10
CA GLY A 30 15.89 -0.04 0.87
C GLY A 30 15.45 1.01 1.89
N ASN A 31 14.18 1.00 2.29
CA ASN A 31 13.66 1.91 3.30
C ASN A 31 14.25 1.62 4.69
N LYS A 32 14.47 0.34 5.03
CA LYS A 32 15.07 -0.07 6.31
C LYS A 32 16.57 0.19 6.36
N LEU A 33 17.30 0.00 5.26
CA LEU A 33 18.69 0.41 5.15
C LEU A 33 18.84 1.93 5.33
N ARG A 34 18.00 2.73 4.66
CA ARG A 34 18.01 4.21 4.85
C ARG A 34 17.67 4.62 6.27
N MET A 35 16.70 3.97 6.89
CA MET A 35 16.33 4.18 8.29
C MET A 35 17.51 3.87 9.22
N PHE A 36 18.17 2.74 9.01
CA PHE A 36 19.35 2.32 9.76
C PHE A 36 20.53 3.29 9.60
N LEU A 37 20.82 3.74 8.38
CA LEU A 37 21.89 4.72 8.15
C LEU A 37 21.58 6.07 8.77
N ASN A 38 20.33 6.56 8.70
CA ASN A 38 19.92 7.78 9.40
C ASN A 38 20.07 7.65 10.92
N MET A 39 19.87 6.45 11.45
CA MET A 39 20.00 6.12 12.86
C MET A 39 21.47 6.20 13.30
N ILE A 40 22.37 5.53 12.58
CA ILE A 40 23.83 5.61 12.80
C ILE A 40 24.31 7.06 12.75
N LEU A 41 23.89 7.81 11.74
CA LEU A 41 24.29 9.21 11.54
C LEU A 41 23.63 10.20 12.52
N LYS A 42 22.82 9.71 13.46
CA LYS A 42 22.05 10.51 14.44
C LYS A 42 21.30 11.67 13.78
N LYS A 43 20.78 11.45 12.58
CA LYS A 43 20.22 12.52 11.72
C LYS A 43 19.15 13.34 12.44
N ASP A 44 18.20 12.66 13.08
CA ASP A 44 17.08 13.31 13.74
C ASP A 44 17.52 14.08 15.00
N GLU A 45 18.52 13.57 15.72
CA GLU A 45 19.11 14.24 16.90
C GLU A 45 19.84 15.51 16.47
N ARG A 46 20.64 15.46 15.41
CA ARG A 46 21.34 16.63 14.84
C ARG A 46 20.35 17.70 14.38
N ILE A 47 19.28 17.31 13.68
CA ILE A 47 18.23 18.25 13.25
C ILE A 47 17.50 18.86 14.46
N LYS A 48 17.18 18.06 15.47
CA LYS A 48 16.55 18.56 16.71
C LYS A 48 17.47 19.51 17.46
N ALA A 49 18.76 19.20 17.58
CA ALA A 49 19.75 20.06 18.23
C ALA A 49 19.84 21.44 17.56
N VAL A 50 19.88 21.48 16.23
CA VAL A 50 19.86 22.75 15.46
C VAL A 50 18.58 23.54 15.74
N LYS A 51 17.42 22.89 15.67
CA LYS A 51 16.13 23.54 15.94
C LYS A 51 16.03 24.07 17.38
N ASN A 52 16.58 23.34 18.34
CA ASN A 52 16.53 23.71 19.77
C ASN A 52 17.49 24.85 20.10
N LYS A 53 18.72 24.87 19.56
CA LYS A 53 19.65 25.99 19.72
C LYS A 53 19.05 27.28 19.14
N MET A 54 18.49 27.20 17.94
CA MET A 54 17.91 28.37 17.28
C MET A 54 16.65 28.91 17.94
N LYS A 55 15.86 28.07 18.63
CA LYS A 55 14.76 28.54 19.49
C LYS A 55 15.23 29.36 20.70
N LYS A 56 16.46 29.13 21.17
CA LYS A 56 17.07 29.90 22.25
C LYS A 56 17.71 31.19 21.74
N ASP A 57 18.21 31.18 20.50
CA ASP A 57 19.01 32.27 19.93
C ASP A 57 18.22 33.22 19.00
N SER A 58 16.89 33.11 18.91
CA SER A 58 16.03 33.94 18.03
C SER A 58 16.44 33.98 16.54
N GLY A 59 17.05 32.90 16.03
CA GLY A 59 17.59 32.86 14.66
C GLY A 59 16.54 32.77 13.55
N SER A 60 16.87 33.25 12.34
CA SER A 60 15.94 33.23 11.20
C SER A 60 15.64 31.81 10.69
N GLU A 61 14.38 31.56 10.29
CA GLU A 61 13.93 30.25 9.77
C GLU A 61 14.74 29.80 8.54
N GLU A 62 15.23 30.74 7.74
CA GLU A 62 16.05 30.49 6.55
C GLU A 62 17.41 29.88 6.91
N LYS A 63 18.09 30.38 7.95
CA LYS A 63 19.36 29.81 8.44
C LYS A 63 19.16 28.39 8.96
N VAL A 64 18.07 28.12 9.68
CA VAL A 64 17.70 26.77 10.14
C VAL A 64 17.50 25.84 8.95
N SER A 65 16.75 26.29 7.94
CA SER A 65 16.46 25.52 6.74
C SER A 65 17.74 25.15 5.98
N ALA A 66 18.67 26.10 5.84
CA ALA A 66 19.97 25.88 5.20
C ALA A 66 20.82 24.82 5.93
N ILE A 67 20.95 24.93 7.26
CA ILE A 67 21.73 23.96 8.05
C ILE A 67 21.09 22.56 7.99
N VAL A 68 19.76 22.48 8.09
CA VAL A 68 19.03 21.21 7.96
C VAL A 68 19.26 20.59 6.58
N LYS A 69 19.28 21.41 5.52
CA LYS A 69 19.59 20.96 4.16
C LYS A 69 21.01 20.37 4.09
N THR A 70 22.01 21.03 4.65
CA THR A 70 23.39 20.53 4.72
C THR A 70 23.48 19.18 5.46
N ILE A 71 22.81 19.03 6.60
CA ILE A 71 22.76 17.75 7.34
C ILE A 71 22.14 16.65 6.48
N VAL A 72 21.06 16.96 5.76
CA VAL A 72 20.38 16.01 4.87
C VAL A 72 21.29 15.58 3.73
N GLU A 73 22.02 16.52 3.12
CA GLU A 73 22.97 16.25 2.03
C GLU A 73 24.13 15.37 2.49
N GLN A 74 24.75 15.67 3.64
CA GLN A 74 25.79 14.83 4.26
C GLN A 74 25.29 13.39 4.47
N CYS A 75 24.10 13.23 5.06
CA CYS A 75 23.50 11.92 5.27
C CYS A 75 23.17 11.19 3.96
N ASN A 76 22.86 11.93 2.90
CA ASN A 76 22.59 11.34 1.59
C ASN A 76 23.88 10.89 0.89
N LYS A 77 24.99 11.61 1.04
CA LYS A 77 26.31 11.18 0.55
C LYS A 77 26.70 9.82 1.13
N VAL A 78 26.59 9.64 2.45
CA VAL A 78 26.84 8.34 3.12
C VAL A 78 25.94 7.25 2.55
N LYS A 79 24.64 7.50 2.36
CA LYS A 79 23.73 6.51 1.77
C LYS A 79 24.13 6.12 0.35
N MET A 80 24.68 7.05 -0.43
CA MET A 80 25.15 6.77 -1.80
C MET A 80 26.39 5.88 -1.79
N TYR A 81 27.38 6.17 -0.94
CA TYR A 81 28.56 5.32 -0.76
C TYR A 81 28.19 3.91 -0.32
N VAL A 82 27.36 3.79 0.73
CA VAL A 82 26.86 2.47 1.19
C VAL A 82 26.09 1.77 0.08
N SER A 83 25.21 2.46 -0.63
CA SER A 83 24.39 1.82 -1.67
C SER A 83 25.20 1.29 -2.86
N SER A 84 26.37 1.86 -3.11
CA SER A 84 27.31 1.46 -4.17
C SER A 84 28.47 0.59 -3.67
N ARG A 85 28.41 0.13 -2.41
CA ARG A 85 29.47 -0.68 -1.75
C ARG A 85 30.83 0.02 -1.65
N LYS A 86 30.88 1.34 -1.71
CA LYS A 86 32.10 2.15 -1.56
C LYS A 86 32.37 2.46 -0.09
N ILE A 87 32.68 1.42 0.69
CA ILE A 87 32.80 1.52 2.16
C ILE A 87 34.09 2.23 2.58
N ASN A 88 35.17 2.06 1.82
CA ASN A 88 36.45 2.73 2.09
C ASN A 88 36.38 4.26 1.90
N ASP A 89 35.45 4.72 1.08
CA ASP A 89 35.24 6.15 0.76
C ASP A 89 34.28 6.85 1.76
N LEU A 90 33.93 6.17 2.86
CA LEU A 90 33.00 6.73 3.84
C LEU A 90 33.62 7.91 4.61
N PRO A 91 32.87 9.01 4.78
CA PRO A 91 33.34 10.19 5.51
C PRO A 91 33.53 9.87 7.00
N ARG A 92 34.79 9.82 7.44
CA ARG A 92 35.18 9.48 8.83
C ARG A 92 34.93 10.62 9.82
N ASP A 93 34.71 11.84 9.35
CA ASP A 93 34.25 12.97 10.15
C ASP A 93 32.80 12.78 10.65
N LEU A 94 32.01 11.94 9.96
CA LEU A 94 30.61 11.69 10.28
C LEU A 94 30.35 10.35 10.97
N LEU A 95 31.29 9.41 10.88
CA LEU A 95 31.15 8.03 11.31
C LEU A 95 32.35 7.63 12.17
N SER A 96 32.08 7.03 13.34
CA SER A 96 33.14 6.41 14.14
C SER A 96 33.67 5.14 13.46
N SER A 97 34.83 4.63 13.89
CA SER A 97 35.35 3.31 13.44
C SER A 97 34.31 2.21 13.65
N GLN A 98 33.67 2.20 14.81
CA GLN A 98 32.60 1.25 15.15
C GLN A 98 31.41 1.34 14.17
N ASP A 99 31.01 2.55 13.76
CA ASP A 99 29.92 2.73 12.79
C ASP A 99 30.29 2.15 11.41
N VAL A 100 31.55 2.34 10.99
CA VAL A 100 32.06 1.78 9.74
C VAL A 100 32.08 0.26 9.78
N ASP A 101 32.55 -0.33 10.89
CA ASP A 101 32.59 -1.80 11.07
C ASP A 101 31.19 -2.40 11.03
N ILE A 102 30.22 -1.74 11.68
CA ILE A 102 28.80 -2.12 11.65
C ILE A 102 28.25 -2.10 10.23
N ILE A 103 28.54 -1.04 9.47
CA ILE A 103 28.13 -0.92 8.06
C ILE A 103 28.80 -2.02 7.23
N HIS A 104 30.08 -2.27 7.44
CA HIS A 104 30.85 -3.29 6.74
C HIS A 104 30.29 -4.71 7.00
N ASP A 105 29.89 -5.01 8.24
CA ASP A 105 29.32 -6.31 8.58
C ASP A 105 27.99 -6.61 7.85
N ILE A 106 27.23 -5.60 7.43
CA ILE A 106 26.06 -5.83 6.57
C ILE A 106 26.50 -6.50 5.26
N PHE A 107 27.63 -6.06 4.68
CA PHE A 107 28.14 -6.56 3.41
C PHE A 107 28.83 -7.93 3.48
N SER A 108 29.21 -8.40 4.67
CA SER A 108 29.65 -9.80 4.86
C SER A 108 28.52 -10.81 4.64
N SER A 109 27.29 -10.34 4.44
CA SER A 109 26.15 -11.16 4.01
C SER A 109 26.23 -11.58 2.53
N TYR A 110 27.11 -10.98 1.73
CA TYR A 110 27.26 -11.27 0.31
C TYR A 110 28.61 -11.94 0.04
N PRO A 111 28.72 -12.77 -1.00
CA PRO A 111 30.01 -13.22 -1.52
C PRO A 111 30.95 -12.03 -1.83
N LEU A 112 32.26 -12.26 -1.71
CA LEU A 112 33.28 -11.21 -1.95
C LEU A 112 33.12 -10.58 -3.34
N ASN A 113 32.93 -11.41 -4.36
CA ASN A 113 32.75 -11.02 -5.76
C ASN A 113 31.30 -10.68 -6.15
N TYR A 114 30.39 -10.49 -5.17
CA TYR A 114 28.99 -10.18 -5.47
C TYR A 114 28.82 -8.78 -6.08
N GLN A 115 28.25 -8.73 -7.29
CA GLN A 115 27.97 -7.48 -8.00
C GLN A 115 26.49 -7.13 -7.92
N PHE A 116 26.20 -5.88 -7.56
CA PHE A 116 24.83 -5.38 -7.53
C PHE A 116 24.34 -5.03 -8.94
N VAL A 117 23.09 -5.40 -9.26
CA VAL A 117 22.40 -4.92 -10.45
C VAL A 117 22.42 -3.38 -10.48
N LYS A 118 22.83 -2.79 -11.61
CA LYS A 118 23.05 -1.34 -11.79
C LYS A 118 24.02 -0.72 -10.78
N GLY A 119 24.93 -1.51 -10.21
CA GLY A 119 25.93 -1.06 -9.23
C GLY A 119 25.34 -0.58 -7.91
N LEU A 120 24.07 -0.87 -7.62
CA LEU A 120 23.34 -0.29 -6.50
C LEU A 120 22.47 -1.32 -5.78
N ILE A 121 22.66 -1.42 -4.46
CA ILE A 121 21.95 -2.37 -3.59
C ILE A 121 20.42 -2.21 -3.67
N TYR A 122 19.91 -1.00 -3.93
CA TYR A 122 18.48 -0.71 -4.01
C TYR A 122 17.80 -1.29 -5.25
N TYR A 123 18.52 -1.38 -6.38
CA TYR A 123 18.01 -2.05 -7.57
C TYR A 123 18.18 -3.56 -7.44
N ASP A 124 19.31 -3.99 -6.88
CA ASP A 124 19.60 -5.40 -6.69
C ASP A 124 18.61 -6.08 -5.72
N CYS A 125 18.20 -5.42 -4.63
CA CYS A 125 17.23 -6.01 -3.70
C CYS A 125 15.83 -6.20 -4.33
N LYS A 126 15.50 -5.42 -5.37
CA LYS A 126 14.27 -5.59 -6.16
C LYS A 126 14.41 -6.75 -7.15
N ALA A 127 15.58 -6.92 -7.75
CA ALA A 127 15.82 -8.00 -8.71
C ALA A 127 16.03 -9.37 -8.02
N ASN A 128 16.77 -9.37 -6.90
CA ASN A 128 17.36 -10.53 -6.26
C ASN A 128 17.03 -10.61 -4.76
N ALA A 129 15.77 -10.36 -4.37
CA ALA A 129 15.35 -10.20 -2.97
C ALA A 129 15.87 -11.30 -2.02
N LEU A 130 15.91 -12.57 -2.45
CA LEU A 130 16.41 -13.68 -1.64
C LEU A 130 17.85 -13.46 -1.15
N LYS A 131 18.72 -12.94 -2.03
CA LYS A 131 20.15 -12.70 -1.72
C LYS A 131 20.36 -11.62 -0.66
N HIS A 132 19.34 -10.80 -0.38
CA HIS A 132 19.39 -9.71 0.60
C HIS A 132 18.79 -10.08 1.96
N LEU A 133 18.26 -11.29 2.13
CA LEU A 133 17.58 -11.69 3.36
C LEU A 133 18.52 -11.69 4.58
N LYS A 134 19.76 -12.18 4.43
CA LYS A 134 20.77 -12.18 5.50
C LYS A 134 21.19 -10.76 5.90
N ALA A 135 21.42 -9.89 4.92
CA ALA A 135 21.68 -8.46 5.18
C ALA A 135 20.50 -7.78 5.86
N PHE A 136 19.26 -8.10 5.46
CA PHE A 136 18.04 -7.57 6.07
C PHE A 136 17.90 -7.97 7.53
N TYR A 137 18.22 -9.24 7.85
CA TYR A 137 18.29 -9.74 9.21
C TYR A 137 19.34 -9.00 10.04
N LYS A 138 20.56 -8.80 9.53
CA LYS A 138 21.61 -8.04 10.24
C LYS A 138 21.17 -6.62 10.57
N ILE A 139 20.58 -5.91 9.62
CA ILE A 139 20.01 -4.56 9.85
C ILE A 139 18.95 -4.61 10.96
N SER A 140 18.09 -5.62 10.97
CA SER A 140 17.08 -5.80 12.02
C SER A 140 17.71 -6.01 13.39
N SER A 141 18.70 -6.89 13.49
CA SER A 141 19.39 -7.20 14.74
C SER A 141 20.15 -5.99 15.28
N MET A 142 20.88 -5.27 14.43
CA MET A 142 21.64 -4.09 14.82
C MET A 142 20.70 -2.94 15.26
N CYS A 143 19.57 -2.72 14.59
CA CYS A 143 18.56 -1.75 15.04
C CYS A 143 18.03 -2.07 16.45
N GLU A 144 17.84 -3.36 16.76
CA GLU A 144 17.38 -3.78 18.08
C GLU A 144 18.47 -3.62 19.15
N ILE A 145 19.74 -3.90 18.83
CA ILE A 145 20.86 -3.72 19.76
C ILE A 145 21.09 -2.23 20.05
N LEU A 146 21.09 -1.38 19.03
CA LEU A 146 21.48 0.03 19.16
C LEU A 146 20.38 0.94 19.74
N GLN A 147 19.09 0.65 19.50
CA GLN A 147 17.98 1.53 19.93
C GLN A 147 16.76 0.78 20.48
N GLU A 148 16.85 -0.52 20.72
CA GLU A 148 15.70 -1.39 21.07
C GLU A 148 14.53 -1.35 20.07
N LYS A 149 14.80 -0.88 18.85
CA LYS A 149 13.82 -0.73 17.77
C LYS A 149 13.91 -1.90 16.82
N SER A 150 13.23 -2.99 17.15
CA SER A 150 13.05 -4.10 16.22
C SER A 150 12.08 -3.73 15.10
N PHE A 151 12.33 -4.22 13.88
CA PHE A 151 11.30 -4.31 12.85
C PHE A 151 11.15 -5.76 12.43
N ASN A 152 9.95 -6.13 11.97
CA ASN A 152 9.71 -7.54 11.69
C ASN A 152 10.52 -8.01 10.46
N CYS A 153 11.64 -8.71 10.65
CA CYS A 153 12.42 -9.30 9.57
C CYS A 153 11.74 -10.55 8.99
N PHE A 154 11.18 -11.37 9.89
CA PHE A 154 10.56 -12.65 9.58
C PHE A 154 9.03 -12.51 9.52
N PRO A 155 8.39 -12.57 8.35
CA PRO A 155 6.92 -12.50 8.27
C PRO A 155 6.25 -13.50 9.20
N LEU A 156 5.38 -12.99 10.07
CA LEU A 156 4.68 -13.78 11.09
C LEU A 156 3.20 -13.46 11.04
N ARG A 157 2.37 -14.50 11.00
CA ARG A 157 0.92 -14.34 11.18
C ARG A 157 0.65 -14.09 12.66
N ARG A 158 0.17 -12.89 13.00
CA ARG A 158 -0.15 -12.49 14.39
C ARG A 158 -1.64 -12.50 14.71
N ILE A 159 -2.47 -12.62 13.68
CA ILE A 159 -3.93 -12.53 13.80
C ILE A 159 -4.48 -13.94 14.06
N PHE A 160 -5.38 -14.05 15.04
CA PHE A 160 -6.08 -15.29 15.40
C PHE A 160 -7.32 -15.56 14.55
N ILE A 161 -7.81 -14.56 13.82
CA ILE A 161 -8.89 -14.75 12.84
C ILE A 161 -8.39 -15.69 11.73
N PRO A 162 -9.14 -16.77 11.40
CA PRO A 162 -8.81 -17.65 10.28
C PRO A 162 -8.67 -16.86 8.96
N SER A 163 -7.92 -17.42 8.03
CA SER A 163 -7.58 -16.77 6.76
C SER A 163 -7.92 -17.69 5.63
N TYR A 164 -7.96 -17.15 4.42
CA TYR A 164 -8.17 -17.93 3.23
C TYR A 164 -7.09 -19.00 3.08
N MET A 165 -7.51 -20.26 3.03
CA MET A 165 -6.71 -21.40 2.63
C MET A 165 -7.05 -21.78 1.19
N THR A 166 -6.09 -22.42 0.52
CA THR A 166 -6.29 -22.92 -0.84
C THR A 166 -6.85 -24.33 -0.76
N ILE A 167 -7.90 -24.60 -1.52
CA ILE A 167 -8.47 -25.93 -1.69
C ILE A 167 -8.47 -26.22 -3.19
N ASP A 168 -7.72 -27.24 -3.59
CA ASP A 168 -7.78 -27.80 -4.93
C ASP A 168 -8.56 -29.12 -4.94
N THR A 169 -8.76 -29.69 -6.14
CA THR A 169 -9.50 -30.95 -6.29
C THR A 169 -8.92 -32.09 -5.45
N LEU A 170 -7.60 -32.17 -5.28
CA LEU A 170 -6.96 -33.24 -4.52
C LEU A 170 -7.22 -33.08 -3.02
N ILE A 171 -7.06 -31.86 -2.49
CA ILE A 171 -7.37 -31.53 -1.09
C ILE A 171 -8.85 -31.78 -0.82
N LEU A 172 -9.74 -31.33 -1.70
CA LEU A 172 -11.18 -31.56 -1.58
C LEU A 172 -11.50 -33.06 -1.53
N ASN A 173 -11.01 -33.83 -2.50
CA ASN A 173 -11.30 -35.26 -2.59
C ASN A 173 -10.78 -36.04 -1.36
N THR A 174 -9.58 -35.73 -0.89
CA THR A 174 -8.92 -36.51 0.16
C THR A 174 -9.23 -36.04 1.58
N GLN A 175 -9.29 -34.73 1.83
CA GLN A 175 -9.44 -34.18 3.19
C GLN A 175 -10.89 -33.95 3.57
N ILE A 176 -11.70 -33.51 2.61
CA ILE A 176 -13.08 -33.10 2.88
C ILE A 176 -14.02 -34.26 2.57
N LEU A 177 -13.94 -34.82 1.36
CA LEU A 177 -14.77 -35.96 0.93
C LEU A 177 -14.26 -37.30 1.47
N LYS A 178 -12.99 -37.38 1.88
CA LYS A 178 -12.33 -38.60 2.39
C LYS A 178 -12.32 -39.78 1.39
N ASN A 179 -12.37 -39.47 0.11
CA ASN A 179 -12.27 -40.45 -0.97
C ASN A 179 -10.82 -40.91 -1.17
N PRO A 180 -10.61 -42.12 -1.69
CA PRO A 180 -9.28 -42.58 -2.09
C PRO A 180 -8.72 -41.72 -3.24
N VAL A 181 -7.38 -41.69 -3.35
CA VAL A 181 -6.71 -41.04 -4.48
C VAL A 181 -6.81 -41.97 -5.69
N THR A 182 -7.42 -41.49 -6.77
CA THR A 182 -7.47 -42.18 -8.07
C THR A 182 -6.59 -41.45 -9.09
N SER A 183 -6.11 -42.16 -10.11
CA SER A 183 -5.27 -41.60 -11.18
C SER A 183 -5.99 -40.56 -12.03
N HIS A 184 -7.32 -40.70 -12.17
CA HIS A 184 -8.19 -39.79 -12.91
C HIS A 184 -9.34 -39.34 -12.03
N LEU A 185 -9.22 -38.13 -11.46
CA LEU A 185 -10.31 -37.46 -10.78
C LEU A 185 -11.07 -36.60 -11.77
N ASP A 186 -12.35 -36.94 -12.01
CA ASP A 186 -13.25 -36.01 -12.69
C ASP A 186 -13.50 -34.81 -11.77
N LYS A 187 -12.89 -33.68 -12.14
CA LYS A 187 -12.98 -32.45 -11.35
C LYS A 187 -14.42 -31.97 -11.24
N GLU A 188 -15.21 -32.09 -12.31
CA GLU A 188 -16.58 -31.55 -12.29
C GLU A 188 -17.44 -32.34 -11.31
N ILE A 189 -17.35 -33.66 -11.32
CA ILE A 189 -18.05 -34.54 -10.37
C ILE A 189 -17.61 -34.25 -8.93
N VAL A 190 -16.31 -34.22 -8.68
CA VAL A 190 -15.76 -33.96 -7.33
C VAL A 190 -16.24 -32.62 -6.80
N TRP A 191 -16.18 -31.56 -7.61
CA TRP A 191 -16.61 -30.23 -7.18
C TRP A 191 -18.13 -30.06 -7.11
N ALA A 192 -18.90 -30.76 -7.94
CA ALA A 192 -20.37 -30.75 -7.88
C ALA A 192 -20.90 -31.35 -6.56
N SER A 193 -20.15 -32.22 -5.90
CA SER A 193 -20.54 -32.80 -4.60
C SER A 193 -20.57 -31.76 -3.45
N VAL A 194 -19.84 -30.66 -3.57
CA VAL A 194 -19.70 -29.63 -2.51
C VAL A 194 -20.10 -28.23 -2.94
N LEU A 195 -20.20 -27.97 -4.25
CA LEU A 195 -20.56 -26.67 -4.80
C LEU A 195 -21.71 -26.81 -5.79
N ASN A 196 -22.61 -25.83 -5.75
CA ASN A 196 -23.55 -25.62 -6.85
C ASN A 196 -22.80 -25.04 -8.06
N VAL A 197 -22.23 -25.92 -8.90
CA VAL A 197 -21.49 -25.57 -10.11
C VAL A 197 -22.36 -24.90 -11.19
N ALA A 198 -23.69 -25.04 -11.10
CA ALA A 198 -24.64 -24.37 -12.00
C ALA A 198 -24.88 -22.89 -11.63
N ALA A 199 -24.48 -22.46 -10.43
CA ALA A 199 -24.64 -21.09 -9.97
C ALA A 199 -23.97 -20.08 -10.92
N LYS A 200 -24.56 -18.89 -11.07
CA LYS A 200 -24.03 -17.81 -11.93
C LYS A 200 -22.56 -17.48 -11.63
N ALA A 201 -22.15 -17.60 -10.37
CA ALA A 201 -20.77 -17.37 -9.94
C ALA A 201 -19.78 -18.40 -10.51
N MET A 202 -20.23 -19.62 -10.84
CA MET A 202 -19.40 -20.73 -11.32
C MET A 202 -19.41 -20.85 -12.86
N LYS A 203 -20.44 -20.32 -13.53
CA LYS A 203 -20.55 -20.33 -14.99
C LYS A 203 -19.31 -19.75 -15.69
N PRO A 204 -18.88 -20.30 -16.84
CA PRO A 204 -17.78 -19.75 -17.61
C PRO A 204 -17.99 -18.28 -17.99
N GLN A 205 -16.88 -17.53 -18.08
CA GLN A 205 -16.84 -16.08 -18.31
C GLN A 205 -15.86 -15.74 -19.43
N GLY A 206 -15.82 -14.46 -19.82
CA GLY A 206 -14.93 -13.96 -20.86
C GLY A 206 -15.49 -14.13 -22.27
N GLU A 207 -14.79 -13.55 -23.24
CA GLU A 207 -15.09 -13.69 -24.66
C GLU A 207 -15.03 -15.18 -25.03
N ARG A 208 -16.07 -15.67 -25.71
CA ARG A 208 -16.26 -17.09 -26.05
C ARG A 208 -16.34 -18.05 -24.84
N ARG A 209 -16.62 -17.56 -23.61
CA ARG A 209 -16.80 -18.38 -22.40
C ARG A 209 -15.59 -19.26 -22.05
N THR A 210 -14.39 -18.80 -22.38
CA THR A 210 -13.14 -19.54 -22.20
C THR A 210 -12.66 -19.61 -20.75
N MET A 211 -12.96 -18.59 -19.93
CA MET A 211 -12.56 -18.57 -18.51
C MET A 211 -13.52 -19.42 -17.67
N LYS A 212 -13.11 -20.64 -17.32
CA LYS A 212 -13.92 -21.54 -16.49
C LYS A 212 -13.22 -21.92 -15.19
N PHE A 213 -13.98 -22.43 -14.24
CA PHE A 213 -13.45 -22.97 -13.00
C PHE A 213 -12.62 -24.22 -13.29
N ARG A 214 -11.38 -24.28 -12.78
CA ARG A 214 -10.42 -25.37 -13.06
C ARG A 214 -10.08 -26.23 -11.83
N GLY A 215 -10.89 -26.13 -10.78
CA GLY A 215 -10.78 -26.96 -9.58
C GLY A 215 -9.87 -26.40 -8.48
N MET A 216 -9.83 -25.07 -8.33
CA MET A 216 -9.13 -24.40 -7.23
C MET A 216 -9.95 -23.23 -6.69
N LEU A 217 -10.16 -23.21 -5.38
CA LEU A 217 -10.75 -22.09 -4.67
C LEU A 217 -9.92 -21.68 -3.46
N PHE A 218 -10.24 -20.51 -2.93
CA PHE A 218 -9.72 -20.04 -1.67
C PHE A 218 -10.90 -19.77 -0.74
N THR A 219 -10.82 -20.24 0.50
CA THR A 219 -11.89 -20.03 1.49
C THR A 219 -11.33 -19.85 2.89
N ASP A 220 -11.97 -19.01 3.69
CA ASP A 220 -11.74 -18.94 5.12
C ASP A 220 -12.88 -19.61 5.93
N GLY A 221 -13.74 -20.40 5.27
CA GLY A 221 -14.93 -21.02 5.85
C GLY A 221 -16.18 -20.13 5.84
N VAL A 222 -16.04 -18.83 5.53
CA VAL A 222 -17.17 -17.89 5.43
C VAL A 222 -17.28 -17.29 4.03
N GLY A 223 -16.17 -16.84 3.46
CA GLY A 223 -16.12 -16.33 2.10
C GLY A 223 -15.35 -17.26 1.17
N VAL A 224 -15.77 -17.29 -0.10
CA VAL A 224 -15.13 -18.10 -1.14
C VAL A 224 -14.66 -17.20 -2.27
N SER A 225 -13.42 -17.40 -2.71
CA SER A 225 -12.86 -16.81 -3.92
C SER A 225 -12.55 -17.94 -4.91
N VAL A 226 -13.13 -17.85 -6.10
CA VAL A 226 -13.01 -18.87 -7.15
C VAL A 226 -12.04 -18.38 -8.21
N LEU A 227 -11.06 -19.20 -8.57
CA LEU A 227 -10.15 -18.92 -9.67
C LEU A 227 -10.71 -19.51 -10.98
N LYS A 228 -10.89 -18.65 -12.00
CA LYS A 228 -11.26 -19.06 -13.35
C LYS A 228 -10.10 -18.80 -14.31
N GLN A 229 -9.83 -19.75 -15.19
CA GLN A 229 -8.70 -19.73 -16.10
C GLN A 229 -9.11 -20.24 -17.48
N ASN A 230 -8.42 -19.76 -18.51
CA ASN A 230 -8.60 -20.24 -19.89
C ASN A 230 -8.04 -21.66 -20.04
N ASP A 231 -6.83 -21.88 -19.53
CA ASP A 231 -6.12 -23.15 -19.64
C ASP A 231 -6.01 -23.87 -18.29
N ASP A 232 -5.84 -25.19 -18.33
CA ASP A 232 -5.47 -25.96 -17.14
C ASP A 232 -4.05 -25.57 -16.67
N MET A 233 -3.82 -25.53 -15.36
CA MET A 233 -2.48 -25.29 -14.82
C MET A 233 -1.53 -26.39 -15.29
N LYS A 234 -0.48 -26.02 -16.05
CA LYS A 234 0.64 -26.93 -16.33
C LYS A 234 1.25 -27.37 -14.98
N LYS A 235 1.27 -28.68 -14.71
CA LYS A 235 2.00 -29.27 -13.56
C LYS A 235 3.46 -28.81 -13.62
N GLY A 236 4.01 -28.29 -12.52
CA GLY A 236 5.46 -28.22 -12.33
C GLY A 236 6.22 -27.07 -12.99
N GLY A 237 5.65 -25.86 -13.07
CA GLY A 237 6.47 -24.68 -13.30
C GLY A 237 7.00 -24.17 -11.96
N SER A 238 8.29 -24.39 -11.64
CA SER A 238 8.98 -23.67 -10.58
C SER A 238 8.66 -22.18 -10.73
N GLY A 239 7.97 -21.60 -9.75
CA GLY A 239 7.52 -20.20 -9.75
C GLY A 239 8.63 -19.15 -9.75
N ALA A 240 9.85 -19.52 -10.14
CA ALA A 240 10.99 -18.65 -10.31
C ALA A 240 10.96 -17.85 -11.64
N GLY A 241 10.16 -18.26 -12.63
CA GLY A 241 10.18 -17.64 -13.98
C GLY A 241 8.98 -16.77 -14.33
N ARG A 242 7.80 -17.01 -13.78
CA ARG A 242 6.64 -16.14 -14.01
C ARG A 242 6.61 -15.06 -12.94
N ARG A 243 7.41 -14.01 -13.16
CA ARG A 243 6.86 -12.68 -12.88
C ARG A 243 5.55 -12.65 -13.67
N ALA A 244 4.40 -12.78 -12.99
CA ALA A 244 3.28 -11.98 -13.43
C ALA A 244 3.91 -10.61 -13.63
N LYS A 245 3.90 -10.07 -14.86
CA LYS A 245 4.16 -8.64 -15.04
C LYS A 245 3.33 -8.03 -13.92
N ALA A 246 4.01 -7.50 -12.90
CA ALA A 246 3.32 -6.66 -11.94
C ALA A 246 2.62 -5.69 -12.88
N VAL A 247 1.29 -5.69 -12.92
CA VAL A 247 0.52 -4.77 -13.78
C VAL A 247 1.28 -3.47 -13.70
N ASP A 248 1.93 -3.13 -14.82
CA ASP A 248 3.12 -2.30 -14.79
C ASP A 248 2.78 -1.02 -14.03
N GLU A 249 3.79 -0.43 -13.39
CA GLU A 249 3.70 0.97 -13.00
C GLU A 249 3.36 1.77 -14.28
N GLU A 250 2.06 2.00 -14.47
CA GLU A 250 1.39 3.06 -15.25
C GLU A 250 1.28 2.90 -16.78
N ASP A 251 0.24 2.17 -17.25
CA ASP A 251 -0.30 2.25 -18.63
C ASP A 251 -1.18 3.50 -18.87
N PHE A 252 -1.27 4.43 -17.92
CA PHE A 252 -2.03 5.66 -18.13
C PHE A 252 -1.16 6.66 -18.91
N LYS A 253 -1.60 7.03 -20.11
CA LYS A 253 -0.91 8.05 -20.91
C LYS A 253 -0.93 9.41 -20.18
N TYR A 254 0.18 10.14 -20.28
CA TYR A 254 0.22 11.56 -19.90
C TYR A 254 -0.48 12.38 -20.99
N ILE A 255 -1.23 13.41 -20.60
CA ILE A 255 -1.92 14.31 -21.54
C ILE A 255 -0.95 14.92 -22.55
N GLU A 256 0.24 15.29 -22.10
CA GLU A 256 1.31 15.86 -22.92
C GLU A 256 1.79 14.93 -24.04
N LYS A 257 1.53 13.62 -23.92
CA LYS A 257 1.94 12.59 -24.88
C LYS A 257 0.78 12.14 -25.78
N LEU A 258 -0.36 12.82 -25.76
CA LEU A 258 -1.51 12.52 -26.61
C LEU A 258 -1.38 13.19 -27.96
N GLU A 259 -1.86 12.50 -28.99
CA GLU A 259 -1.96 13.07 -30.35
C GLU A 259 -3.10 14.11 -30.40
N LYS A 260 -3.08 15.00 -31.40
CA LYS A 260 -4.03 16.11 -31.51
C LYS A 260 -5.48 15.61 -31.61
N GLU A 261 -5.68 14.51 -32.31
CA GLU A 261 -6.96 13.84 -32.53
C GLU A 261 -7.52 13.30 -31.20
N GLU A 262 -6.66 12.73 -30.34
CA GLU A 262 -7.03 12.24 -29.01
C GLU A 262 -7.42 13.40 -28.06
N LEU A 263 -6.71 14.53 -28.17
CA LEU A 263 -7.00 15.75 -27.40
C LEU A 263 -8.32 16.38 -27.83
N LEU A 264 -8.56 16.50 -29.15
CA LEU A 264 -9.79 17.04 -29.73
C LEU A 264 -11.02 16.19 -29.37
N ALA A 265 -10.90 14.87 -29.40
CA ALA A 265 -11.98 13.95 -29.01
C ALA A 265 -12.40 14.07 -27.53
N GLY A 266 -11.54 14.62 -26.67
CA GLY A 266 -11.81 14.84 -25.24
C GLY A 266 -12.35 16.23 -24.88
N VAL A 267 -12.41 17.17 -25.83
CA VAL A 267 -12.81 18.56 -25.56
C VAL A 267 -14.26 18.61 -25.04
N GLY A 268 -14.49 19.37 -23.97
CA GLY A 268 -15.81 19.53 -23.33
C GLY A 268 -16.20 18.41 -22.36
N LYS A 269 -15.44 17.31 -22.28
CA LYS A 269 -15.76 16.11 -21.47
C LYS A 269 -14.80 15.87 -20.32
N CYS A 270 -13.89 16.80 -20.08
CA CYS A 270 -12.77 16.64 -19.15
C CYS A 270 -13.17 17.04 -17.72
N VAL A 271 -12.86 16.14 -16.78
CA VAL A 271 -12.95 16.40 -15.35
C VAL A 271 -11.57 16.25 -14.72
N SER A 272 -11.09 17.34 -14.13
CA SER A 272 -9.86 17.35 -13.34
C SER A 272 -10.13 16.79 -11.95
N ILE A 273 -9.25 15.91 -11.48
CA ILE A 273 -9.33 15.25 -10.17
C ILE A 273 -8.12 15.58 -9.34
N ASP A 274 -8.37 16.15 -8.16
CA ASP A 274 -7.39 16.40 -7.12
C ASP A 274 -7.62 15.46 -5.93
N PRO A 275 -6.76 14.46 -5.69
CA PRO A 275 -6.86 13.59 -4.53
C PRO A 275 -6.25 14.24 -3.28
N GLY A 276 -7.09 14.43 -2.25
CA GLY A 276 -6.68 15.01 -0.97
C GLY A 276 -6.78 14.05 0.21
N ARG A 277 -6.45 14.57 1.41
CA ARG A 277 -6.54 13.81 2.69
C ARG A 277 -7.89 13.89 3.38
N ARG A 278 -8.62 15.00 3.23
CA ARG A 278 -9.97 15.18 3.80
C ARG A 278 -11.01 14.76 2.79
N ASP A 279 -10.94 15.39 1.62
CA ASP A 279 -11.64 15.00 0.41
C ASP A 279 -10.76 14.00 -0.31
N MET A 280 -11.13 12.72 -0.29
CA MET A 280 -10.34 11.67 -0.94
C MET A 280 -10.29 11.87 -2.45
N LEU A 281 -11.27 12.59 -3.00
CA LEU A 281 -11.37 12.97 -4.39
C LEU A 281 -12.18 14.27 -4.48
N CYS A 282 -11.61 15.28 -5.13
CA CYS A 282 -12.29 16.50 -5.54
C CYS A 282 -12.25 16.55 -7.07
N CYS A 283 -13.42 16.66 -7.70
CA CYS A 283 -13.59 16.72 -9.13
C CYS A 283 -14.11 18.09 -9.54
N MET A 284 -13.56 18.63 -10.63
CA MET A 284 -14.04 19.85 -11.27
C MET A 284 -14.13 19.63 -12.77
N HIS A 285 -15.30 19.89 -13.34
CA HIS A 285 -15.45 19.92 -14.80
C HIS A 285 -14.70 21.11 -15.39
N LYS A 286 -14.09 20.95 -16.57
CA LYS A 286 -13.33 22.03 -17.24
C LYS A 286 -14.15 23.33 -17.42
N GLU A 287 -15.45 23.19 -17.64
CA GLU A 287 -16.38 24.32 -17.82
C GLU A 287 -16.97 24.85 -16.51
N SER A 288 -16.51 24.37 -15.34
CA SER A 288 -17.02 24.86 -14.06
C SER A 288 -16.63 26.32 -13.86
N THR A 289 -17.59 27.19 -13.59
CA THR A 289 -17.37 28.60 -13.24
C THR A 289 -17.77 28.88 -11.79
N ILE A 290 -17.53 30.11 -11.31
CA ILE A 290 -17.96 30.54 -9.96
C ILE A 290 -19.49 30.51 -9.84
N GLU A 291 -20.17 30.97 -10.90
CA GLU A 291 -21.63 31.04 -11.00
C GLU A 291 -22.24 29.67 -11.27
N ASN A 292 -21.62 28.84 -12.11
CA ASN A 292 -22.07 27.48 -12.41
C ASN A 292 -21.06 26.42 -11.98
N LYS A 293 -21.13 26.05 -10.69
CA LYS A 293 -20.23 25.08 -10.08
C LYS A 293 -20.55 23.65 -10.50
N ARG A 294 -19.78 23.11 -11.43
CA ARG A 294 -19.81 21.70 -11.84
C ARG A 294 -18.71 20.92 -11.12
N THR A 295 -18.91 20.66 -9.83
CA THR A 295 -17.96 19.95 -8.97
C THR A 295 -18.57 18.73 -8.28
N TYR A 296 -17.70 17.80 -7.86
CA TYR A 296 -18.07 16.64 -7.05
C TYR A 296 -17.01 16.37 -6.00
N ARG A 297 -17.41 16.04 -4.77
CA ARG A 297 -16.49 15.72 -3.68
C ARG A 297 -16.82 14.37 -3.08
N TYR A 298 -15.81 13.53 -2.92
CA TYR A 298 -15.91 12.26 -2.22
C TYR A 298 -15.06 12.31 -0.95
N THR A 299 -15.72 12.23 0.20
CA THR A 299 -15.07 12.46 1.50
C THR A 299 -14.76 11.15 2.22
N SER A 300 -13.72 11.18 3.07
CA SER A 300 -13.41 10.09 4.02
C SER A 300 -14.63 9.71 4.87
N ASN A 301 -15.40 10.71 5.33
CA ASN A 301 -16.60 10.50 6.12
C ASN A 301 -17.69 9.73 5.36
N GLN A 302 -17.97 10.15 4.11
CA GLN A 302 -18.92 9.47 3.24
C GLN A 302 -18.52 8.00 3.08
N ARG A 303 -17.29 7.72 2.69
CA ARG A 303 -16.81 6.34 2.54
C ARG A 303 -16.87 5.56 3.84
N ALA A 304 -16.58 6.16 4.98
CA ALA A 304 -16.65 5.49 6.26
C ALA A 304 -18.07 5.01 6.59
N ILE A 305 -19.08 5.79 6.20
CA ILE A 305 -20.50 5.43 6.29
C ILE A 305 -20.83 4.31 5.30
N GLU A 306 -20.49 4.49 4.02
CA GLU A 306 -20.80 3.53 2.95
C GLU A 306 -20.17 2.15 3.20
N THR A 307 -18.95 2.13 3.73
CA THR A 307 -18.22 0.89 4.07
C THR A 307 -18.60 0.30 5.42
N LYS A 308 -19.40 1.03 6.22
CA LYS A 308 -19.73 0.71 7.62
C LYS A 308 -18.50 0.55 8.52
N SER A 309 -17.36 1.12 8.15
CA SER A 309 -16.08 0.92 8.85
C SER A 309 -16.12 1.44 10.29
N ARG A 310 -16.76 2.60 10.53
CA ARG A 310 -16.96 3.15 11.88
C ARG A 310 -17.91 2.30 12.72
N LYS A 311 -18.99 1.79 12.13
CA LYS A 311 -19.92 0.86 12.80
C LYS A 311 -19.18 -0.39 13.26
N PHE A 312 -18.41 -1.03 12.36
CA PHE A 312 -17.63 -2.21 12.71
C PHE A 312 -16.52 -1.94 13.72
N LYS A 313 -15.91 -0.74 13.70
CA LYS A 313 -14.95 -0.32 14.72
C LYS A 313 -15.60 -0.22 16.09
N LYS A 314 -16.69 0.55 16.22
CA LYS A 314 -17.45 0.70 17.47
C LYS A 314 -17.91 -0.65 18.02
N LEU A 315 -18.41 -1.52 17.14
CA LEU A 315 -18.85 -2.87 17.52
C LEU A 315 -17.72 -3.68 18.16
N ARG A 316 -16.52 -3.66 17.56
CA ARG A 316 -15.33 -4.34 18.10
C ARG A 316 -14.80 -3.73 19.39
N GLU A 317 -15.02 -2.44 19.63
CA GLU A 317 -14.57 -1.77 20.85
C GLU A 317 -15.54 -2.05 22.00
N ASN A 318 -16.84 -1.93 21.75
CA ASN A 318 -17.89 -2.04 22.76
C ASN A 318 -18.16 -3.49 23.17
N LEU A 319 -18.11 -4.43 22.23
CA LEU A 319 -18.42 -5.85 22.48
C LEU A 319 -17.17 -6.71 22.66
N LYS A 320 -16.02 -6.10 22.97
CA LYS A 320 -14.81 -6.87 23.30
C LYS A 320 -14.83 -7.23 24.78
N PRO A 321 -14.86 -8.53 25.12
CA PRO A 321 -14.77 -8.99 26.50
C PRO A 321 -13.48 -8.56 27.21
N ASP A 322 -13.54 -8.41 28.54
CA ASP A 322 -12.41 -7.96 29.35
C ASP A 322 -11.28 -9.00 29.47
N ASP A 323 -11.62 -10.29 29.46
CA ASP A 323 -10.65 -11.38 29.42
C ASP A 323 -9.80 -11.30 28.13
N VAL A 324 -10.45 -11.12 26.97
CA VAL A 324 -9.80 -10.92 25.66
C VAL A 324 -8.89 -9.68 25.70
N ARG A 325 -9.38 -8.56 26.24
CA ARG A 325 -8.61 -7.32 26.37
C ARG A 325 -7.36 -7.53 27.23
N THR A 326 -7.51 -8.23 28.36
CA THR A 326 -6.42 -8.52 29.30
C THR A 326 -5.34 -9.39 28.65
N VAL A 327 -5.73 -10.46 27.95
CA VAL A 327 -4.76 -11.33 27.28
C VAL A 327 -4.08 -10.63 26.10
N GLU A 328 -4.77 -9.79 25.33
CA GLU A 328 -4.17 -8.96 24.27
C GLU A 328 -3.13 -8.00 24.82
N VAL A 329 -3.45 -7.28 25.91
CA VAL A 329 -2.51 -6.37 26.59
C VAL A 329 -1.29 -7.16 27.05
N SER A 330 -1.51 -8.34 27.66
CA SER A 330 -0.41 -9.19 28.14
C SER A 330 0.51 -9.68 27.00
N LEU A 331 -0.05 -10.03 25.84
CA LEU A 331 0.72 -10.45 24.66
C LEU A 331 1.47 -9.28 24.03
N SER A 332 0.89 -8.07 24.07
CA SER A 332 1.50 -6.87 23.46
C SER A 332 2.82 -6.45 24.12
N LYS A 333 3.03 -6.83 25.39
CA LYS A 333 4.30 -6.61 26.12
C LYS A 333 5.47 -7.41 25.54
N CYS A 334 5.20 -8.47 24.77
CA CYS A 334 6.22 -9.28 24.11
C CYS A 334 6.41 -8.84 22.65
N LYS A 335 7.64 -8.46 22.26
CA LYS A 335 7.96 -8.00 20.90
C LYS A 335 7.99 -9.16 19.90
N SER A 336 6.89 -9.40 19.19
CA SER A 336 6.82 -10.37 18.08
C SER A 336 7.79 -10.12 16.93
N SER A 337 8.36 -8.91 16.81
CA SER A 337 9.27 -8.51 15.74
C SER A 337 10.75 -8.61 16.11
N THR A 338 11.07 -9.11 17.30
CA THR A 338 12.46 -9.22 17.78
C THR A 338 13.27 -10.17 16.90
N ALA A 339 14.54 -9.82 16.67
CA ALA A 339 15.52 -10.70 16.04
C ALA A 339 16.26 -11.57 17.08
N ASN A 340 16.11 -11.28 18.37
CA ASN A 340 16.74 -12.05 19.45
C ASN A 340 15.94 -13.34 19.73
N GLY A 341 16.59 -14.50 19.57
CA GLY A 341 15.97 -15.82 19.74
C GLY A 341 15.33 -16.02 21.12
N GLY A 342 15.99 -15.58 22.21
CA GLY A 342 15.45 -15.70 23.57
C GLY A 342 14.20 -14.84 23.79
N LYS A 343 14.22 -13.58 23.34
CA LYS A 343 13.03 -12.71 23.39
C LYS A 343 11.89 -13.27 22.52
N PHE A 344 12.22 -13.87 21.38
CA PHE A 344 11.23 -14.49 20.50
C PHE A 344 10.61 -15.75 21.12
N ALA A 345 11.42 -16.62 21.75
CA ALA A 345 10.93 -17.79 22.46
C ALA A 345 9.94 -17.40 23.58
N LYS A 346 10.24 -16.35 24.35
CA LYS A 346 9.31 -15.79 25.34
C LYS A 346 8.00 -15.32 24.72
N TYR A 347 8.05 -14.68 23.54
CA TYR A 347 6.84 -14.32 22.79
C TYR A 347 6.03 -15.57 22.38
N LEU A 348 6.67 -16.63 21.90
CA LEU A 348 6.00 -17.87 21.51
C LEU A 348 5.32 -18.56 22.69
N GLN A 349 6.01 -18.67 23.83
CA GLN A 349 5.43 -19.22 25.06
C GLN A 349 4.20 -18.41 25.47
N LYS A 350 4.32 -17.08 25.56
CA LYS A 350 3.19 -16.22 25.89
C LYS A 350 2.06 -16.37 24.88
N ARG A 351 2.36 -16.45 23.59
CA ARG A 351 1.36 -16.67 22.55
C ARG A 351 0.61 -17.99 22.74
N ALA A 352 1.31 -19.08 23.04
CA ALA A 352 0.69 -20.38 23.31
C ALA A 352 -0.30 -20.27 24.49
N THR A 353 0.10 -19.62 25.60
CA THR A 353 -0.78 -19.46 26.77
C THR A 353 -2.08 -18.69 26.48
N VAL A 354 -2.05 -17.68 25.60
CA VAL A 354 -3.25 -16.87 25.29
C VAL A 354 -4.07 -17.43 24.11
N THR A 355 -3.55 -18.44 23.41
CA THR A 355 -4.17 -18.98 22.20
C THR A 355 -5.56 -19.56 22.44
N PRO A 356 -5.85 -20.31 23.51
CA PRO A 356 -7.21 -20.84 23.75
C PRO A 356 -8.26 -19.73 23.85
N VAL A 357 -7.97 -18.68 24.64
CA VAL A 357 -8.87 -17.52 24.83
C VAL A 357 -9.05 -16.75 23.52
N LEU A 358 -7.94 -16.40 22.85
CA LEU A 358 -7.99 -15.59 21.64
C LEU A 358 -8.58 -16.35 20.45
N SER A 359 -8.37 -17.66 20.34
CA SER A 359 -8.95 -18.46 19.26
C SER A 359 -10.45 -18.63 19.45
N LYS A 360 -10.91 -18.90 20.69
CA LYS A 360 -12.35 -18.93 21.00
C LYS A 360 -13.03 -17.61 20.62
N TYR A 361 -12.37 -16.48 20.83
CA TYR A 361 -12.92 -15.17 20.47
C TYR A 361 -12.82 -14.85 18.97
N TYR A 362 -11.70 -15.14 18.30
CA TYR A 362 -11.46 -14.69 16.92
C TYR A 362 -11.79 -15.71 15.82
N ALA A 363 -11.97 -16.98 16.17
CA ALA A 363 -12.31 -18.08 15.29
C ALA A 363 -13.63 -18.73 15.72
N ASN A 364 -14.63 -17.90 16.03
CA ASN A 364 -15.89 -18.32 16.64
C ASN A 364 -17.00 -18.66 15.63
N GLU A 365 -16.80 -18.47 14.33
CA GLU A 365 -17.92 -18.52 13.38
C GLU A 365 -18.53 -19.93 13.20
N ASP A 366 -17.86 -20.96 13.70
CA ASP A 366 -18.32 -22.34 13.75
C ASP A 366 -19.12 -22.64 15.05
N ILE A 367 -19.21 -21.68 15.97
CA ILE A 367 -19.99 -21.75 17.21
C ILE A 367 -21.41 -21.22 16.93
N PRO A 368 -22.48 -21.94 17.31
CA PRO A 368 -23.86 -21.48 17.13
C PRO A 368 -24.10 -20.10 17.77
N ALA A 369 -24.79 -19.21 17.05
CA ALA A 369 -25.04 -17.84 17.49
C ALA A 369 -25.90 -17.75 18.76
N VAL A 370 -26.68 -18.79 19.05
CA VAL A 370 -27.55 -18.88 20.23
C VAL A 370 -26.73 -19.00 21.53
N GLU A 371 -25.48 -19.48 21.43
CA GLU A 371 -24.65 -19.79 22.60
C GLU A 371 -23.68 -18.66 22.98
N THR A 372 -23.48 -17.64 22.14
CA THR A 372 -22.43 -16.64 22.41
C THR A 372 -22.74 -15.22 21.90
N ASN A 373 -22.49 -14.21 22.74
CA ASN A 373 -22.46 -12.78 22.38
C ASN A 373 -21.18 -12.39 21.58
N LEU A 374 -20.64 -13.30 20.78
CA LEU A 374 -19.35 -13.11 20.08
C LEU A 374 -19.51 -12.44 18.72
N LEU A 375 -18.48 -11.70 18.32
CA LEU A 375 -18.45 -11.02 17.03
C LEU A 375 -18.02 -11.97 15.90
N PRO A 376 -18.78 -12.05 14.79
CA PRO A 376 -18.41 -12.93 13.68
C PRO A 376 -17.38 -12.24 12.76
N PHE A 377 -16.10 -12.30 13.14
CA PHE A 377 -15.01 -11.56 12.51
C PHE A 377 -14.83 -11.80 11.00
N ARG A 378 -14.88 -13.05 10.55
CA ARG A 378 -14.82 -13.44 9.13
C ARG A 378 -16.02 -12.90 8.35
N LYS A 379 -17.24 -12.98 8.90
CA LYS A 379 -18.46 -12.40 8.29
C LYS A 379 -18.37 -10.87 8.22
N MET A 380 -17.86 -10.22 9.26
CA MET A 380 -17.61 -8.77 9.26
C MET A 380 -16.55 -8.37 8.23
N LYS A 381 -15.47 -9.15 8.07
CA LYS A 381 -14.46 -8.94 7.02
C LYS A 381 -15.06 -9.07 5.62
N LEU A 382 -15.86 -10.11 5.38
CA LEU A 382 -16.57 -10.32 4.12
C LEU A 382 -17.53 -9.16 3.83
N SER A 383 -18.33 -8.74 4.83
CA SER A 383 -19.20 -7.57 4.70
C SER A 383 -18.41 -6.30 4.40
N SER A 384 -17.28 -6.07 5.06
CA SER A 384 -16.41 -4.92 4.78
C SER A 384 -15.86 -4.94 3.35
N PHE A 385 -15.53 -6.12 2.81
CA PHE A 385 -15.11 -6.27 1.42
C PHE A 385 -16.25 -5.91 0.46
N ILE A 386 -17.43 -6.49 0.68
CA ILE A 386 -18.63 -6.25 -0.14
C ILE A 386 -19.02 -4.77 -0.12
N ASN A 387 -19.10 -4.16 1.07
CA ASN A 387 -19.44 -2.73 1.21
C ASN A 387 -18.39 -1.85 0.51
N GLY A 388 -17.11 -2.25 0.54
CA GLY A 388 -16.05 -1.56 -0.20
C GLY A 388 -16.26 -1.58 -1.72
N GLN A 389 -16.62 -2.75 -2.28
CA GLN A 389 -16.94 -2.87 -3.70
C GLN A 389 -18.19 -2.08 -4.08
N GLN A 390 -19.21 -2.09 -3.23
CA GLN A 390 -20.44 -1.31 -3.45
C GLN A 390 -20.19 0.20 -3.37
N ALA A 391 -19.38 0.66 -2.43
CA ALA A 391 -18.98 2.06 -2.33
C ALA A 391 -18.22 2.53 -3.57
N ASP A 392 -17.26 1.72 -4.04
CA ASP A 392 -16.50 2.02 -5.26
C ASP A 392 -17.42 2.09 -6.50
N LYS A 393 -18.38 1.16 -6.65
CA LYS A 393 -19.42 1.22 -7.71
C LYS A 393 -20.33 2.44 -7.60
N ARG A 394 -20.72 2.81 -6.37
CA ARG A 394 -21.57 3.99 -6.12
C ARG A 394 -20.82 5.27 -6.48
N LEU A 395 -19.54 5.39 -6.13
CA LEU A 395 -18.69 6.50 -6.53
C LEU A 395 -18.65 6.63 -8.06
N ALA A 396 -18.37 5.54 -8.77
CA ALA A 396 -18.34 5.54 -10.24
C ALA A 396 -19.68 5.96 -10.86
N ARG A 397 -20.81 5.46 -10.33
CA ARG A 397 -22.14 5.87 -10.77
C ARG A 397 -22.38 7.36 -10.53
N ASN A 398 -22.05 7.86 -9.34
CA ASN A 398 -22.23 9.27 -9.01
C ASN A 398 -21.41 10.19 -9.93
N LEU A 399 -20.19 9.77 -10.29
CA LEU A 399 -19.37 10.50 -11.27
C LEU A 399 -20.04 10.53 -12.64
N ARG A 400 -20.55 9.39 -13.13
CA ARG A 400 -21.31 9.32 -14.39
C ARG A 400 -22.56 10.20 -14.38
N THR A 401 -23.36 10.12 -13.31
CA THR A 401 -24.55 10.95 -13.14
C THR A 401 -24.20 12.44 -13.10
N LYS A 402 -23.05 12.82 -12.54
CA LYS A 402 -22.66 14.22 -12.39
C LYS A 402 -21.99 14.82 -13.62
N PHE A 403 -21.23 14.03 -14.37
CA PHE A 403 -20.36 14.53 -15.45
C PHE A 403 -20.61 13.90 -16.83
N GLY A 404 -21.48 12.90 -16.93
CA GLY A 404 -21.75 12.15 -18.16
C GLY A 404 -21.07 10.77 -18.19
N ASP A 405 -21.54 9.90 -19.08
CA ASP A 405 -20.99 8.55 -19.24
C ASP A 405 -19.69 8.51 -20.05
N ASP A 406 -19.45 9.53 -20.87
CA ASP A 406 -18.31 9.73 -21.76
C ASP A 406 -17.22 10.63 -21.16
N THR A 407 -17.31 10.92 -19.86
CA THR A 407 -16.34 11.76 -19.14
C THR A 407 -14.93 11.18 -19.19
N THR A 408 -13.96 12.03 -19.52
CA THR A 408 -12.52 11.73 -19.41
C THR A 408 -11.97 12.32 -18.11
N LEU A 409 -11.32 11.50 -17.30
CA LEU A 409 -10.77 11.90 -16.00
C LEU A 409 -9.28 12.25 -16.14
N ILE A 410 -8.93 13.46 -15.72
CA ILE A 410 -7.55 13.95 -15.67
C ILE A 410 -7.10 13.93 -14.21
N ILE A 411 -6.03 13.21 -13.92
CA ILE A 411 -5.54 13.03 -12.55
C ILE A 411 -4.08 13.48 -12.49
N GLY A 412 -3.72 14.27 -11.48
CA GLY A 412 -2.32 14.59 -11.22
C GLY A 412 -1.48 13.36 -10.87
N ASN A 413 -0.21 13.37 -11.27
CA ASN A 413 0.78 12.38 -10.83
C ASN A 413 1.30 12.64 -9.40
N TRP A 414 0.78 13.66 -8.70
CA TRP A 414 1.22 14.00 -7.36
C TRP A 414 0.91 12.88 -6.36
N SER A 415 1.94 12.48 -5.62
CA SER A 415 1.82 11.51 -4.55
C SER A 415 2.37 12.09 -3.25
N SER A 416 1.70 11.83 -2.12
CA SER A 416 2.24 12.12 -0.80
C SER A 416 2.23 10.90 0.11
N GLY A 417 3.21 10.85 1.01
CA GLY A 417 3.29 9.81 2.01
C GLY A 417 2.08 9.83 2.96
N ASN A 418 1.70 8.63 3.43
CA ASN A 418 0.70 8.49 4.48
C ASN A 418 1.16 9.21 5.75
N VAL A 419 0.28 10.05 6.33
CA VAL A 419 0.55 10.74 7.59
C VAL A 419 -0.30 10.13 8.70
N LYS A 420 0.29 10.07 9.90
CA LYS A 420 -0.36 9.53 11.09
C LYS A 420 -1.71 10.24 11.31
N PHE A 421 -2.74 9.47 11.67
CA PHE A 421 -4.11 9.93 11.94
C PHE A 421 -4.92 10.42 10.72
N HIS A 422 -4.39 10.34 9.51
CA HIS A 422 -5.15 10.57 8.28
C HIS A 422 -5.47 9.26 7.57
N GLU A 423 -6.59 9.24 6.84
CA GLU A 423 -6.88 8.11 5.95
C GLU A 423 -5.79 8.00 4.87
N PRO A 424 -5.36 6.77 4.51
CA PRO A 424 -4.43 6.58 3.41
C PRO A 424 -5.02 7.12 2.11
N ILE A 425 -4.22 7.89 1.38
CA ILE A 425 -4.62 8.40 0.07
C ILE A 425 -4.70 7.20 -0.88
N ARG A 426 -5.88 6.98 -1.48
CA ARG A 426 -6.16 5.78 -2.27
C ARG A 426 -5.57 5.80 -3.68
N ASP A 427 -4.94 6.90 -4.05
CA ASP A 427 -4.28 7.21 -5.31
C ASP A 427 -4.27 6.08 -6.38
N VAL A 428 -3.21 5.27 -6.45
CA VAL A 428 -3.07 4.13 -7.40
C VAL A 428 -4.27 3.18 -7.39
N ARG A 429 -4.79 2.83 -6.21
CA ARG A 429 -5.93 1.91 -6.08
C ARG A 429 -7.22 2.54 -6.61
N MET A 430 -7.39 3.85 -6.42
CA MET A 430 -8.55 4.59 -6.91
C MET A 430 -8.51 4.71 -8.43
N ARG A 431 -7.34 5.03 -9.01
CA ARG A 431 -7.15 5.05 -10.48
C ARG A 431 -7.49 3.71 -11.13
N ARG A 432 -6.93 2.62 -10.60
CA ARG A 432 -7.23 1.26 -11.08
C ARG A 432 -8.70 0.90 -10.94
N MET A 433 -9.36 1.37 -9.87
CA MET A 433 -10.78 1.12 -9.67
C MET A 433 -11.62 1.87 -10.72
N LEU A 434 -11.35 3.16 -10.94
CA LEU A 434 -12.07 3.97 -11.93
C LEU A 434 -11.87 3.43 -13.36
N ALA A 435 -10.64 3.04 -13.71
CA ALA A 435 -10.35 2.38 -14.99
C ALA A 435 -11.16 1.07 -15.15
N LYS A 436 -11.25 0.26 -14.10
CA LYS A 436 -12.09 -0.95 -14.10
C LYS A 436 -13.59 -0.67 -14.20
N GLN A 437 -14.04 0.54 -13.86
CA GLN A 437 -15.43 0.99 -14.07
C GLN A 437 -15.63 1.62 -15.46
N GLY A 438 -14.62 1.53 -16.34
CA GLY A 438 -14.71 1.97 -17.74
C GLY A 438 -14.41 3.45 -17.97
N PHE A 439 -13.86 4.18 -16.99
CA PHE A 439 -13.45 5.56 -17.21
C PHE A 439 -12.15 5.62 -18.03
N LYS A 440 -12.10 6.56 -18.98
CA LYS A 440 -10.87 6.98 -19.65
C LYS A 440 -10.08 7.90 -18.70
N ILE A 441 -8.82 7.56 -18.42
CA ILE A 441 -7.99 8.26 -17.43
C ILE A 441 -6.68 8.69 -18.06
N TYR A 442 -6.32 9.96 -17.88
CA TYR A 442 -5.03 10.51 -18.27
C TYR A 442 -4.31 11.16 -17.10
N PHE A 443 -2.97 11.16 -17.18
CA PHE A 443 -2.13 11.85 -16.20
C PHE A 443 -1.76 13.26 -16.61
N LEU A 444 -1.72 14.14 -15.62
CA LEU A 444 -1.10 15.44 -15.72
C LEU A 444 0.17 15.44 -14.87
N ASP A 445 1.30 15.88 -15.44
CA ASP A 445 2.49 16.13 -14.64
C ASP A 445 2.32 17.42 -13.85
N GLU A 446 2.24 17.31 -12.52
CA GLU A 446 2.10 18.48 -11.64
C GLU A 446 3.46 19.11 -11.28
N PHE A 447 4.56 18.62 -11.83
CA PHE A 447 5.88 19.14 -11.50
C PHE A 447 5.97 20.64 -11.84
N LYS A 448 6.12 21.45 -10.79
CA LYS A 448 6.20 22.92 -10.81
C LYS A 448 4.94 23.66 -11.28
N THR A 449 3.81 23.00 -11.53
CA THR A 449 2.56 23.66 -11.97
C THR A 449 2.00 24.66 -10.95
N SER A 450 2.34 24.50 -9.66
CA SER A 450 1.98 25.42 -8.57
C SER A 450 3.05 26.47 -8.26
N SER A 451 4.17 26.45 -8.99
CA SER A 451 5.35 27.29 -8.70
C SER A 451 5.84 28.09 -9.90
N LEU A 452 5.39 27.78 -11.11
CA LEU A 452 5.74 28.48 -12.34
C LEU A 452 4.47 29.00 -13.02
N CYS A 453 4.56 30.23 -13.52
CA CYS A 453 3.46 30.83 -14.26
C CYS A 453 3.25 30.09 -15.59
N PRO A 454 2.01 29.67 -15.91
CA PRO A 454 1.72 28.98 -17.15
C PRO A 454 1.90 29.87 -18.39
N SER A 455 1.86 31.20 -18.24
CA SER A 455 1.99 32.14 -19.35
C SER A 455 3.44 32.41 -19.76
N CYS A 456 4.37 32.55 -18.81
CA CYS A 456 5.77 32.87 -19.11
C CYS A 456 6.77 31.76 -18.79
N LEU A 457 6.32 30.64 -18.20
CA LEU A 457 7.08 29.42 -17.90
C LEU A 457 8.35 29.61 -17.03
N SER A 458 8.64 30.84 -16.62
CA SER A 458 9.86 31.28 -15.93
C SER A 458 9.56 32.04 -14.63
N GLY A 459 8.42 32.72 -14.55
CA GLY A 459 8.00 33.48 -13.38
C GLY A 459 7.58 32.56 -12.23
N LYS A 460 8.19 32.71 -11.06
CA LYS A 460 7.75 32.01 -9.85
C LYS A 460 6.38 32.53 -9.38
N LEU A 461 5.48 31.62 -9.02
CA LEU A 461 4.19 31.93 -8.44
C LEU A 461 4.31 32.07 -6.91
N GLU A 462 3.74 33.12 -6.32
CA GLU A 462 3.59 33.26 -4.86
C GLU A 462 2.11 33.26 -4.44
N SER A 463 1.83 32.60 -3.31
CA SER A 463 0.52 32.69 -2.65
C SER A 463 0.40 34.04 -1.96
N SER A 464 -0.46 34.93 -2.46
CA SER A 464 -0.76 36.17 -1.73
C SER A 464 -1.55 35.85 -0.46
N LYS A 465 -1.01 36.26 0.69
CA LYS A 465 -1.74 36.24 1.97
C LYS A 465 -2.72 37.42 1.96
N MET A 466 -4.01 37.17 1.73
CA MET A 466 -5.06 38.12 2.10
C MET A 466 -6.12 37.44 2.98
N TYR A 467 -6.29 38.07 4.14
CA TYR A 467 -7.34 38.04 5.16
C TYR A 467 -8.29 36.84 5.27
N LYS A 468 -8.32 36.27 6.49
CA LYS A 468 -9.37 35.35 6.98
C LYS A 468 -10.73 36.02 6.82
N ILE A 469 -11.57 35.50 5.93
CA ILE A 469 -13.01 35.61 6.02
C ILE A 469 -13.51 34.25 6.53
N GLN A 470 -14.07 34.25 7.73
CA GLN A 470 -14.82 33.11 8.27
C GLN A 470 -16.01 32.82 7.33
N ASP A 471 -16.25 31.54 7.04
CA ASP A 471 -17.35 30.98 6.25
C ASP A 471 -17.26 30.88 4.71
N LEU A 472 -16.06 30.78 4.13
CA LEU A 472 -15.89 30.28 2.76
C LEU A 472 -14.97 29.07 2.68
N SER A 473 -15.51 27.96 2.19
CA SER A 473 -14.82 26.70 2.02
C SER A 473 -13.65 26.83 1.03
N ARG A 474 -12.43 27.00 1.55
CA ARG A 474 -11.12 26.73 0.92
C ARG A 474 -11.10 26.86 -0.61
N GLU A 475 -11.17 28.09 -1.10
CA GLU A 475 -10.62 28.40 -2.41
C GLU A 475 -9.10 28.28 -2.35
N LYS A 476 -8.48 27.60 -3.33
CA LYS A 476 -7.03 27.63 -3.52
C LYS A 476 -6.63 29.10 -3.70
N SER A 477 -5.62 29.52 -2.94
CA SER A 477 -5.02 30.85 -2.97
C SER A 477 -4.84 31.37 -4.40
N ASN A 478 -5.24 32.62 -4.67
CA ASN A 478 -4.82 33.33 -5.89
C ASN A 478 -3.28 33.35 -5.90
N GLN A 479 -2.68 32.66 -6.86
CA GLN A 479 -1.24 32.66 -7.07
C GLN A 479 -0.90 33.75 -8.09
N LEU A 480 0.00 34.67 -7.73
CA LEU A 480 0.44 35.78 -8.59
C LEU A 480 1.85 35.50 -9.16
N CYS A 481 2.05 35.81 -10.43
CA CYS A 481 3.33 35.68 -11.12
C CYS A 481 4.24 36.86 -10.80
N LYS A 482 5.53 36.60 -10.52
CA LYS A 482 6.56 37.63 -10.32
C LYS A 482 7.04 38.33 -11.60
N ASN A 483 6.68 37.83 -12.78
CA ASN A 483 7.09 38.46 -14.03
C ASN A 483 6.19 39.67 -14.31
N GLN A 484 6.78 40.86 -14.34
CA GLN A 484 6.09 42.14 -14.52
C GLN A 484 5.30 42.21 -15.83
N GLN A 485 5.83 41.60 -16.91
CA GLN A 485 5.15 41.50 -18.20
C GLN A 485 3.87 40.66 -18.14
N CYS A 486 3.79 39.67 -17.24
CA CYS A 486 2.57 38.89 -17.03
C CYS A 486 1.52 39.62 -16.19
N LEU A 487 1.94 40.56 -15.33
CA LEU A 487 1.03 41.37 -14.53
C LEU A 487 0.38 42.47 -15.40
N GLU A 488 1.14 43.04 -16.33
CA GLU A 488 0.68 44.06 -17.29
C GLU A 488 -0.24 43.49 -18.39
N ALA A 489 -0.08 42.23 -18.79
CA ALA A 489 -0.98 41.59 -19.78
C ALA A 489 -2.40 41.32 -19.23
N THR A 490 -2.60 41.32 -17.91
CA THR A 490 -3.89 41.01 -17.25
C THR A 490 -4.90 42.16 -17.25
N SER A 491 -4.53 43.35 -17.70
CA SER A 491 -5.44 44.50 -17.86
C SER A 491 -6.16 44.53 -19.22
N GLY A 492 -5.85 43.60 -20.12
CA GLY A 492 -6.56 43.39 -21.39
C GLY A 492 -7.50 42.19 -21.33
N THR A 493 -8.68 42.33 -21.90
CA THR A 493 -9.83 41.41 -21.92
C THR A 493 -9.44 40.00 -22.43
N ILE A 494 -9.02 39.10 -21.54
CA ILE A 494 -8.83 37.66 -21.83
C ILE A 494 -9.57 36.86 -20.74
N PRO A 495 -10.34 35.81 -21.08
CA PRO A 495 -11.07 35.01 -20.11
C PRO A 495 -10.09 34.39 -19.10
N ARG A 496 -10.38 34.54 -17.81
CA ARG A 496 -9.64 33.92 -16.71
C ARG A 496 -9.73 32.40 -16.81
N HIS A 497 -8.79 31.75 -17.51
CA HIS A 497 -8.58 30.32 -17.36
C HIS A 497 -7.97 30.06 -15.98
N ARG A 498 -8.79 29.59 -15.03
CA ARG A 498 -8.34 29.03 -13.75
C ARG A 498 -7.91 27.57 -13.95
N LEU A 499 -6.75 27.22 -13.38
CA LEU A 499 -6.30 25.84 -13.15
C LEU A 499 -7.17 25.14 -12.10
#